data_AF-A0AAU0USA8-F1
#
_entry.id   AF-A0AAU0USA8-F1
#
_cell.length_a   1.000
_cell.length_b   1.000
_cell.length_c   1.000
_cell.angle_alpha   90.00
_cell.angle_beta   90.00
_cell.angle_gamma   90.00
#
_symmetry.space_group_name_H-M   'P 1'
#
loop_
_entity.id
_entity.type
_entity.pdbx_description
1 polymer ?
#
loop_
_entity_poly.entity_id
_entity_poly.type
_entity_poly.pdbx_seq_one_letter_code
_entity_poly.pdbx_strand_id
1 'polypeptide(L)' 'MSKIHCTVNNCHYYKQGNICDASEILVTSDQIGATLPDNADATQAQNMGVTPTNTCMETCCKSFVHQNSAQTNVDGIIRK' A
#
# COMPACT_ATOMS: atom_id res chain seq x y z
N MET A 1 -16.88 3.45 8.91
CA MET A 1 -15.50 3.00 8.64
C MET A 1 -15.39 2.60 7.17
N SER A 2 -14.40 3.11 6.47
CA SER A 2 -14.14 2.76 5.07
C SER A 2 -13.67 1.31 4.98
N LYS A 3 -14.16 0.57 3.98
CA LYS A 3 -13.67 -0.78 3.66
C LYS A 3 -12.79 -0.70 2.42
N ILE A 4 -11.57 -1.21 2.54
CA ILE A 4 -10.66 -1.35 1.42
C ILE A 4 -10.68 -2.81 1.01
N HIS A 5 -10.88 -3.06 -0.27
CA HIS A 5 -10.80 -4.40 -0.83
C HIS A 5 -9.42 -4.64 -1.41
N CYS A 6 -8.84 -5.80 -1.09
CA CYS A 6 -7.58 -6.26 -1.65
C CYS A 6 -7.78 -7.69 -2.15
N THR A 7 -7.54 -7.92 -3.43
CA THR A 7 -7.60 -9.23 -4.07
C THR A 7 -6.23 -9.88 -4.23
N VAL A 8 -5.17 -9.16 -3.86
CA VAL A 8 -3.78 -9.61 -3.96
C VAL A 8 -3.48 -10.52 -2.78
N ASN A 9 -3.70 -11.82 -2.96
CA ASN A 9 -3.68 -12.81 -1.88
C ASN A 9 -2.29 -13.08 -1.26
N ASN A 10 -1.21 -12.62 -1.90
CA ASN A 10 0.14 -12.65 -1.37
C ASN A 10 0.56 -11.34 -0.71
N CYS A 11 -0.35 -10.36 -0.58
CA CYS A 11 -0.13 -9.17 0.21
C CYS A 11 -0.15 -9.51 1.70
N HIS A 12 0.80 -8.97 2.45
CA HIS A 12 0.84 -9.07 3.89
C HIS A 12 -0.44 -8.51 4.52
N TYR A 13 -1.14 -7.56 3.92
CA TYR A 13 -2.39 -7.04 4.53
C TYR A 13 -3.66 -7.73 4.01
N TYR A 14 -3.55 -8.78 3.20
CA TYR A 14 -4.70 -9.53 2.73
C TYR A 14 -5.40 -10.30 3.85
N LYS A 15 -6.73 -10.24 3.86
CA LYS A 15 -7.63 -11.01 4.73
C LYS A 15 -8.72 -11.69 3.90
N GLN A 16 -9.24 -12.79 4.44
CA GLN A 16 -10.31 -13.56 3.83
C GLN A 16 -11.50 -12.66 3.43
N GLY A 17 -12.06 -12.91 2.24
CA GLY A 17 -13.16 -12.11 1.70
C GLY A 17 -12.70 -10.92 0.85
N ASN A 18 -11.44 -10.93 0.38
CA ASN A 18 -10.83 -9.86 -0.41
C ASN A 18 -10.85 -8.51 0.32
N ILE A 19 -10.44 -8.53 1.58
CA ILE A 19 -10.39 -7.35 2.45
C ILE A 19 -8.93 -7.01 2.71
N CYS A 20 -8.59 -5.72 2.64
CA CYS A 20 -7.32 -5.22 3.15
C CYS A 20 -7.48 -4.92 4.65
N ASP A 21 -6.66 -5.54 5.47
CA ASP A 21 -6.64 -5.37 6.92
C ASP A 21 -5.61 -4.33 7.38
N ALA A 22 -4.96 -3.64 6.45
CA ALA A 22 -4.01 -2.57 6.75
C ALA A 22 -4.68 -1.44 7.53
N SER A 23 -3.95 -0.85 8.48
CA SER A 23 -4.44 0.28 9.26
C SER A 23 -4.69 1.49 8.39
N GLU A 24 -3.82 1.72 7.42
CA GLU A 24 -3.84 2.79 6.43
C GLU A 24 -3.21 2.25 5.14
N ILE A 25 -3.55 2.83 3.99
CA ILE A 25 -2.91 2.49 2.71
C ILE A 25 -2.47 3.74 1.96
N LEU A 26 -1.44 3.59 1.15
CA LEU A 26 -1.00 4.57 0.18
C LEU A 26 -1.27 4.06 -1.24
N VAL A 27 -2.04 4.83 -1.99
CA VAL A 27 -2.18 4.68 -3.44
C VAL A 27 -1.45 5.84 -4.09
N THR A 28 -0.54 5.55 -5.01
CA THR A 28 0.31 6.54 -5.69
C THR A 28 0.54 6.12 -7.14
N SER A 29 1.20 6.96 -7.94
CA SER A 29 1.59 6.56 -9.29
C SER A 29 2.66 5.46 -9.26
N ASP A 30 2.61 4.56 -10.24
CA ASP A 30 3.59 3.46 -10.37
C ASP A 30 5.03 3.96 -10.38
N GLN A 31 5.26 5.07 -11.09
CA GLN A 31 6.58 5.71 -11.18
C GLN A 31 7.11 6.11 -9.80
N ILE A 32 6.26 6.67 -8.94
CA ILE A 32 6.66 7.11 -7.61
C ILE A 32 6.78 5.91 -6.67
N GLY A 33 5.83 4.97 -6.73
CA GLY A 33 5.90 3.73 -5.94
C GLY A 33 7.17 2.91 -6.19
N ALA A 34 7.68 2.92 -7.43
CA ALA A 34 8.90 2.21 -7.82
C ALA A 34 10.20 2.88 -7.34
N THR A 35 10.17 4.18 -7.01
CA THR A 35 11.36 4.94 -6.60
C THR A 35 11.47 5.12 -5.09
N LEU A 36 10.34 5.07 -4.38
CA LEU A 36 10.29 5.24 -2.94
C LEU A 36 10.71 3.97 -2.18
N PRO A 37 11.49 4.10 -1.09
CA PRO A 37 11.83 2.99 -0.23
C PRO A 37 10.58 2.48 0.52
N ASP A 38 10.65 1.25 1.05
CA ASP A 38 9.47 0.60 1.66
C ASP A 38 9.00 1.23 2.97
N ASN A 39 9.83 2.05 3.62
CA ASN A 39 9.41 2.84 4.78
C ASN A 39 8.70 4.16 4.41
N ALA A 40 8.66 4.52 3.12
CA ALA A 40 7.92 5.68 2.62
C ALA A 40 6.52 5.24 2.17
N ASP A 41 5.62 5.12 3.14
CA ASP A 41 4.25 4.60 2.97
C ASP A 41 3.19 5.53 3.60
N ALA A 42 1.98 5.02 3.86
CA ALA A 42 0.80 5.78 4.26
C ALA A 42 1.02 6.65 5.52
N THR A 43 1.86 6.20 6.45
CA THR A 43 2.22 6.97 7.66
C THR A 43 2.92 8.30 7.34
N GLN A 44 3.52 8.43 6.15
CA GLN A 44 4.20 9.62 5.66
C GLN A 44 3.41 10.36 4.57
N ALA A 45 2.20 9.91 4.21
CA ALA A 45 1.45 10.42 3.06
C ALA A 45 1.21 11.95 3.11
N GLN A 46 1.07 12.54 4.31
CA GLN A 46 0.90 13.99 4.47
C GLN A 46 2.11 14.81 4.01
N ASN A 47 3.31 14.20 3.98
CA ASN A 47 4.55 14.84 3.57
C ASN A 47 4.89 14.57 2.09
N MET A 48 4.04 13.84 1.38
CA MET A 48 4.25 13.46 -0.01
C MET A 48 3.58 14.45 -0.96
N GLY A 49 4.23 14.70 -2.11
CA GLY A 49 3.62 15.46 -3.19
C GLY A 49 2.50 14.67 -3.87
N VAL A 50 1.55 15.38 -4.49
CA VAL A 50 0.49 14.75 -5.30
C VAL A 50 1.09 14.16 -6.58
N THR A 51 0.59 12.99 -6.99
CA THR A 51 1.09 12.27 -8.17
C THR A 51 -0.02 12.14 -9.22
N PRO A 52 -0.10 13.03 -10.22
CA PRO A 52 -1.13 12.96 -11.24
C PRO A 52 -0.93 11.73 -12.13
N THR A 53 -2.02 11.03 -12.46
CA THR A 53 -2.08 9.93 -13.42
C THR A 53 -3.32 10.07 -14.30
N ASN A 54 -3.30 9.49 -15.49
CA ASN A 54 -4.40 9.55 -16.45
C ASN A 54 -5.29 8.31 -16.40
N THR A 55 -4.74 7.16 -15.98
CA THR A 55 -5.48 5.90 -15.90
C THR A 55 -5.23 5.18 -14.59
N CYS A 56 -6.15 4.29 -14.22
CA CYS A 56 -5.96 3.41 -13.07
C CYS A 56 -4.83 2.38 -13.26
N MET A 57 -4.35 2.18 -14.50
CA MET A 57 -3.24 1.26 -14.78
C MET A 57 -1.87 1.90 -14.52
N GLU A 58 -1.84 3.18 -14.16
CA GLU A 58 -0.63 3.93 -13.81
C GLU A 58 -0.51 4.13 -12.29
N THR A 59 -1.33 3.42 -11.50
CA THR A 59 -1.35 3.53 -10.03
C THR A 59 -1.07 2.19 -9.36
N CYS A 60 -0.38 2.26 -8.22
CA CYS A 60 -0.12 1.11 -7.36
C CYS A 60 -0.56 1.38 -5.92
N CYS A 61 -0.73 0.29 -5.17
CA CYS A 61 -0.76 0.33 -3.71
C CYS A 61 0.66 0.18 -3.19
N LYS A 62 1.26 1.26 -2.70
CA LYS A 62 2.64 1.23 -2.15
C LYS A 62 2.72 0.41 -0.87
N SER A 63 1.63 0.36 -0.10
CA SER A 63 1.48 -0.49 1.11
C SER A 63 1.44 -1.98 0.83
N PHE A 64 1.56 -2.41 -0.44
CA PHE A 64 1.77 -3.81 -0.73
C PHE A 64 3.15 -4.24 -0.23
N VAL A 65 3.15 -5.17 0.72
CA VAL A 65 4.34 -5.94 1.09
C VAL A 65 4.04 -7.41 0.85
N HIS A 66 4.97 -8.14 0.25
CA HIS A 66 4.78 -9.59 0.09
C HIS A 66 4.74 -10.27 1.46
N GLN A 67 3.78 -11.18 1.70
CA GLN A 67 3.55 -11.80 3.01
C GLN A 67 4.75 -12.57 3.59
N ASN A 68 5.67 -13.03 2.72
CA ASN A 68 6.91 -13.71 3.10
C ASN A 68 8.16 -12.81 3.06
N SER A 69 8.00 -11.50 2.91
CA SER A 69 9.11 -10.55 2.92
C SER A 69 9.63 -10.31 4.34
N ALA A 70 10.92 -10.05 4.48
CA ALA A 70 11.51 -9.57 5.72
C ALA A 70 11.07 -8.13 6.07
N GLN A 71 10.40 -7.44 5.14
CA GLN A 71 10.06 -6.02 5.24
C GLN A 71 8.63 -5.75 5.72
N THR A 72 7.93 -6.78 6.24
CA THR A 72 6.53 -6.71 6.68
C THR A 72 6.24 -5.73 7.83
N ASN A 73 7.27 -5.14 8.45
CA ASN A 73 7.13 -4.17 9.54
C ASN A 73 7.90 -2.86 9.26
N VAL A 74 8.39 -2.66 8.03
CA VAL A 74 9.26 -1.51 7.69
C VAL A 74 8.45 -0.26 7.35
N ASP A 75 7.23 -0.43 6.84
CA ASP A 75 6.29 0.62 6.45
C ASP A 75 5.58 1.29 7.65
N GLY A 76 5.65 0.68 8.84
CA GLY A 76 4.96 1.13 10.04
C GLY A 76 3.45 0.90 10.02
N ILE A 77 2.94 0.13 9.05
CA ILE A 77 1.52 -0.18 8.90
C ILE A 77 1.19 -1.44 9.70
N ILE A 78 0.03 -1.44 10.38
CA ILE A 78 -0.39 -2.57 11.21
C ILE A 78 -1.63 -3.25 10.64
N ARG A 79 -1.80 -4.54 10.91
CA ARG A 79 -3.06 -5.26 10.64
C ARG A 79 -4.12 -4.93 11.72
N LYS A 80 -5.40 -4.80 11.33
CA LYS A 80 -6.53 -4.41 12.19
C LYS A 80 -7.44 -5.56 12.64
#